data_AF-A0A0M9DYU2-F1
#
_entry.id   AF-A0A0M9DYU2-F1
#
_cell.length_a   1.000
_cell.length_b   1.000
_cell.length_c   1.000
_cell.angle_alpha   90.00
_cell.angle_beta   90.00
_cell.angle_gamma   90.00
#
_symmetry.space_group_name_H-M   'P 1'
#
loop_
_entity.id
_entity.type
_entity.pdbx_description
1 polymer ?
#
loop_
_entity_poly.entity_id
_entity_poly.type
_entity_poly.pdbx_seq_one_letter_code
_entity_poly.pdbx_strand_id
1 'polypeptide(L)'
;MTEQKSIEINPKKIQTLLNDKKAQIQTALNVCAHCTLCAESCFLFMTRDQDPKYMPSYKFINSIGTLYKKKGCVDLACLNEIKDIVWKDCVLCTRCYCPMGIDIPAMIAHARKICRSQGVVHAFDDA
;
A
#
# COMPACT_ATOMS: atom_id res chain seq x y z
N MET A 1 21.26 -9.19 15.30
CA MET A 1 19.95 -9.63 15.83
C MET A 1 19.27 -8.41 16.42
N THR A 2 18.58 -7.64 15.58
CA THR A 2 17.86 -6.44 16.02
C THR A 2 16.66 -6.86 16.86
N GLU A 3 16.65 -6.44 18.12
CA GLU A 3 15.53 -6.59 19.04
C GLU A 3 14.25 -6.08 18.35
N GLN A 4 13.32 -6.99 18.07
CA GLN A 4 11.96 -6.62 17.70
C GLN A 4 11.29 -6.07 18.95
N LYS A 5 11.52 -4.77 19.21
CA LYS A 5 10.74 -4.01 20.20
C LYS A 5 9.26 -4.27 19.90
N SER A 6 8.49 -4.69 20.89
CA SER A 6 7.06 -4.97 20.76
C SER A 6 6.36 -3.71 20.24
N ILE A 7 6.06 -3.70 18.94
CA ILE A 7 5.40 -2.57 18.29
C ILE A 7 3.93 -2.62 18.69
N GLU A 8 3.53 -1.73 19.60
CA GLU A 8 2.12 -1.53 19.92
C GLU A 8 1.44 -0.71 18.81
N ILE A 9 0.41 -1.28 18.21
CA ILE A 9 -0.35 -0.62 17.15
C ILE A 9 -1.35 0.36 17.78
N ASN A 10 -1.48 1.53 17.16
CA ASN A 10 -2.45 2.55 17.52
C ASN A 10 -3.55 2.66 16.44
N PRO A 11 -4.68 1.93 16.58
CA PRO A 11 -5.78 1.95 15.61
C PRO A 11 -6.40 3.33 15.44
N LYS A 12 -6.49 4.14 16.51
CA LYS A 12 -7.04 5.51 16.44
C LYS A 12 -6.22 6.37 15.48
N LYS A 13 -4.89 6.28 15.54
CA LYS A 13 -4.00 7.01 14.63
C LYS A 13 -4.17 6.57 13.18
N ILE A 14 -4.31 5.26 12.94
CA ILE A 14 -4.61 4.71 11.60
C ILE A 14 -5.92 5.27 11.08
N GLN A 15 -6.97 5.25 11.89
CA GLN A 15 -8.30 5.77 11.53
C GLN A 15 -8.26 7.26 11.21
N THR A 16 -7.55 8.07 11.99
CA THR A 16 -7.36 9.50 11.68
C THR A 16 -6.72 9.68 10.31
N LEU A 17 -5.63 8.97 10.02
CA LEU A 17 -4.95 9.07 8.73
C LEU A 17 -5.81 8.56 7.57
N LEU A 18 -6.60 7.50 7.76
CA LEU A 18 -7.57 7.04 6.76
C LEU A 18 -8.64 8.10 6.50
N ASN A 19 -9.09 8.80 7.54
CA ASN A 19 -10.09 9.86 7.44
C ASN A 19 -9.59 11.08 6.65
N ASP A 20 -8.31 11.46 6.78
CA ASP A 20 -7.69 12.56 6.01
C ASP A 20 -7.88 12.42 4.49
N LYS A 21 -7.99 11.17 4.00
CA LYS A 21 -8.08 10.84 2.57
C LYS A 21 -9.28 9.97 2.23
N LYS A 22 -10.29 9.91 3.11
CA LYS A 22 -11.42 8.97 3.03
C LYS A 22 -12.13 9.01 1.68
N ALA A 23 -12.50 10.21 1.21
CA ALA A 23 -13.20 10.37 -0.06
C ALA A 23 -12.36 9.88 -1.25
N GLN A 24 -11.06 10.21 -1.27
CA GLN A 24 -10.15 9.79 -2.34
C GLN A 24 -9.98 8.27 -2.37
N ILE A 25 -9.76 7.65 -1.20
CA ILE A 25 -9.62 6.19 -1.08
C ILE A 25 -10.91 5.48 -1.49
N GLN A 26 -12.06 5.97 -1.02
CA GLN A 26 -13.36 5.40 -1.35
C GLN A 26 -13.65 5.47 -2.85
N THR A 27 -13.45 6.63 -3.47
CA THR A 27 -13.62 6.81 -4.91
C THR A 27 -12.67 5.90 -5.68
N ALA A 28 -11.39 5.84 -5.31
CA ALA A 28 -10.41 4.96 -5.96
C ALA A 28 -10.83 3.48 -5.92
N LEU A 29 -11.31 3.00 -4.76
CA LEU A 29 -11.78 1.63 -4.60
C LEU A 29 -13.06 1.35 -5.40
N ASN A 30 -13.99 2.30 -5.48
CA ASN A 30 -15.24 2.15 -6.21
C ASN A 30 -15.05 2.20 -7.73
N VAL A 31 -14.12 3.02 -8.20
CA VAL A 31 -13.88 3.26 -9.63
C VAL A 31 -12.97 2.20 -10.26
N CYS A 32 -12.20 1.46 -9.45
CA CYS A 32 -11.32 0.41 -9.97
C CYS A 32 -12.13 -0.75 -10.57
N ALA A 33 -12.19 -0.83 -11.90
CA ALA A 33 -12.90 -1.89 -12.62
C ALA A 33 -12.16 -3.22 -12.70
N HIS A 34 -11.03 -3.38 -11.99
CA HIS A 34 -10.15 -4.57 -12.08
C HIS A 34 -9.73 -4.93 -13.52
N CYS A 35 -9.65 -3.93 -14.41
CA CYS A 35 -9.44 -4.10 -15.85
C CYS A 35 -7.99 -4.38 -16.29
N THR A 36 -7.06 -4.53 -15.33
CA THR A 36 -5.62 -4.78 -15.55
C THR A 36 -4.85 -3.77 -16.42
N LEU A 37 -5.47 -2.72 -16.95
CA LEU A 37 -4.84 -1.72 -17.83
C LEU A 37 -3.66 -0.95 -17.19
N CYS A 38 -3.54 -0.97 -15.86
CA CYS A 38 -2.39 -0.39 -15.16
C CYS A 38 -1.15 -1.29 -15.13
N ALA A 39 -1.25 -2.57 -15.50
CA ALA A 39 -0.20 -3.56 -15.24
C ALA A 39 1.13 -3.22 -15.91
N GLU A 40 1.12 -3.00 -17.23
CA GLU A 40 2.33 -2.74 -18.02
C GLU A 40 3.01 -1.40 -17.69
N SER A 41 2.30 -0.49 -17.03
CA SER A 41 2.89 0.77 -16.54
C SER A 41 3.86 0.57 -15.37
N CYS A 42 3.88 -0.61 -14.75
CA CYS A 42 4.80 -0.93 -13.66
C CYS A 42 6.01 -1.71 -14.17
N PHE A 43 7.20 -1.11 -14.12
CA PHE A 43 8.42 -1.81 -14.52
C PHE A 43 8.68 -3.08 -13.68
N LEU A 44 8.32 -3.10 -12.40
CA LEU A 44 8.47 -4.31 -11.56
C LEU A 44 7.55 -5.45 -12.02
N PHE A 45 6.37 -5.15 -12.56
CA PHE A 45 5.53 -6.17 -13.17
C PHE A 45 6.20 -6.72 -14.43
N MET A 46 6.72 -5.83 -15.30
CA MET A 46 7.37 -6.22 -16.54
C MET A 46 8.69 -7.00 -16.33
N THR A 47 9.45 -6.71 -15.29
CA THR A 47 10.76 -7.35 -15.02
C THR A 47 10.70 -8.52 -14.05
N ARG A 48 9.53 -8.85 -13.51
CA ARG A 48 9.34 -9.95 -12.56
C ARG A 48 8.29 -10.93 -13.08
N ASP A 49 8.50 -11.38 -14.32
CA ASP A 49 7.72 -12.42 -14.98
C ASP A 49 6.21 -12.15 -15.00
N GLN A 50 5.81 -10.86 -15.04
CA GLN A 50 4.41 -10.44 -15.03
C GLN A 50 3.62 -11.02 -13.85
N ASP A 51 4.29 -11.24 -12.71
CA ASP A 51 3.62 -11.70 -11.48
C ASP A 51 2.58 -10.65 -11.02
N PRO A 52 1.28 -11.02 -10.91
CA PRO A 52 0.20 -10.11 -10.54
C PRO A 52 0.43 -9.35 -9.23
N LYS A 53 1.25 -9.87 -8.30
CA LYS A 53 1.57 -9.15 -7.06
C LYS A 53 2.25 -7.80 -7.31
N TYR A 54 2.94 -7.64 -8.45
CA TYR A 54 3.57 -6.39 -8.84
C TYR A 54 2.64 -5.43 -9.58
N MET A 55 1.41 -5.83 -9.91
CA MET A 55 0.45 -4.97 -10.61
C MET A 55 0.08 -3.76 -9.74
N PRO A 56 0.02 -2.53 -10.28
CA PRO A 56 -0.35 -1.34 -9.51
C PRO A 56 -1.70 -1.46 -8.80
N SER A 57 -2.71 -2.03 -9.48
CA SER A 57 -4.03 -2.29 -8.89
C SER A 57 -3.94 -3.22 -7.68
N TYR A 58 -3.23 -4.35 -7.81
CA TYR A 58 -3.00 -5.29 -6.72
C TYR A 58 -2.39 -4.59 -5.51
N LYS A 59 -1.35 -3.77 -5.72
CA LYS A 59 -0.65 -3.06 -4.65
C LYS A 59 -1.56 -2.12 -3.89
N PHE A 60 -2.35 -1.27 -4.55
CA PHE A 60 -3.20 -0.32 -3.81
C PHE A 60 -4.38 -1.02 -3.13
N ILE A 61 -4.98 -2.02 -3.78
CA ILE A 61 -6.12 -2.78 -3.22
C ILE A 61 -5.68 -3.53 -1.95
N ASN A 62 -4.52 -4.19 -1.99
CA ASN A 62 -4.03 -5.00 -0.88
C ASN A 62 -3.25 -4.21 0.18
N SER A 63 -2.95 -2.92 -0.07
CA SER A 63 -2.36 -2.02 0.94
C SER A 63 -3.40 -1.08 1.55
N ILE A 64 -3.60 0.11 0.98
CA ILE A 64 -4.54 1.10 1.50
C ILE A 64 -5.99 0.58 1.46
N GLY A 65 -6.33 -0.24 0.45
CA GLY A 65 -7.64 -0.87 0.35
C GLY A 65 -7.93 -1.80 1.51
N THR A 66 -6.97 -2.63 1.92
CA THR A 66 -7.06 -3.48 3.12
C THR A 66 -7.25 -2.66 4.39
N LEU A 67 -6.44 -1.61 4.58
CA LEU A 67 -6.56 -0.71 5.74
C LEU A 67 -7.95 -0.05 5.80
N TYR A 68 -8.45 0.41 4.66
CA TYR A 68 -9.75 1.05 4.54
C TYR A 68 -10.90 0.07 4.82
N LYS A 69 -10.89 -1.11 4.19
CA LYS A 69 -11.91 -2.16 4.39
C LYS A 69 -11.97 -2.62 5.85
N LYS A 70 -10.81 -2.77 6.50
CA LYS A 70 -10.71 -3.13 7.92
C LYS A 70 -10.94 -1.95 8.88
N LYS A 71 -11.26 -0.74 8.36
CA LYS A 71 -11.46 0.49 9.16
C LYS A 71 -10.29 0.78 10.12
N GLY A 72 -9.07 0.46 9.70
CA GLY A 72 -7.87 0.58 10.53
C GLY A 72 -7.73 -0.42 11.68
N CYS A 73 -8.67 -1.36 11.84
CA CYS A 73 -8.56 -2.47 12.81
C CYS A 73 -7.66 -3.57 12.22
N VAL A 74 -6.34 -3.39 12.35
CA VAL A 74 -5.32 -4.30 11.82
C VAL A 74 -4.31 -4.68 12.90
N ASP A 75 -3.73 -5.86 12.76
CA ASP A 75 -2.66 -6.39 13.60
C ASP A 75 -1.28 -6.19 12.95
N LEU A 76 -0.23 -6.61 13.66
CA LEU A 76 1.16 -6.43 13.23
C LEU A 76 1.48 -7.30 12.01
N ALA A 77 0.88 -8.48 11.92
CA ALA A 77 1.00 -9.35 10.75
C ALA A 77 0.48 -8.64 9.50
N CYS A 78 -0.75 -8.11 9.54
CA CYS A 78 -1.35 -7.37 8.43
C CYS A 78 -0.51 -6.13 8.06
N LEU A 79 0.02 -5.37 9.03
CA LEU A 79 0.88 -4.23 8.73
C LEU A 79 2.21 -4.63 8.10
N ASN A 80 2.78 -5.79 8.46
CA ASN A 80 3.98 -6.31 7.82
C ASN A 80 3.74 -6.78 6.39
N GLU A 81 2.59 -7.41 6.10
CA GLU A 81 2.19 -7.74 4.73
C GLU A 81 2.06 -6.46 3.88
N ILE A 82 1.40 -5.44 4.41
CA ILE A 82 1.25 -4.15 3.75
C ILE A 82 2.63 -3.50 3.54
N LYS A 83 3.52 -3.58 4.53
CA LYS A 83 4.90 -3.06 4.45
C LYS A 83 5.63 -3.70 3.27
N ASP A 84 5.56 -5.00 3.10
CA ASP A 84 6.21 -5.68 1.98
C ASP A 84 5.63 -5.20 0.64
N ILE A 85 4.32 -5.08 0.52
CA ILE A 85 3.68 -4.55 -0.71
C ILE A 85 4.18 -3.13 -1.04
N VAL A 86 4.21 -2.24 -0.04
CA VAL A 86 4.47 -0.81 -0.29
C VAL A 86 5.95 -0.45 -0.35
N TRP A 87 6.88 -1.31 0.11
CA TRP A 87 8.33 -1.09 0.04
C TRP A 87 9.09 -2.13 -0.80
N LYS A 88 8.84 -3.43 -0.60
CA LYS A 88 9.53 -4.51 -1.33
C LYS A 88 8.98 -4.64 -2.75
N ASP A 89 7.66 -4.62 -2.90
CA ASP A 89 7.03 -4.78 -4.22
C ASP A 89 6.83 -3.45 -4.95
N CYS A 90 7.04 -2.33 -4.29
CA CYS A 90 6.87 -1.00 -4.87
C CYS A 90 8.00 -0.06 -4.45
N VAL A 91 8.73 0.46 -5.43
CA VAL A 91 9.74 1.53 -5.20
C VAL A 91 9.14 2.94 -5.21
N LEU A 92 7.83 3.07 -5.44
CA LEU A 92 7.10 4.35 -5.58
C LEU A 92 7.72 5.28 -6.64
N CYS A 93 8.00 4.74 -7.84
CA CYS A 93 8.55 5.52 -8.97
C CYS A 93 7.55 6.45 -9.67
N THR A 94 6.30 6.50 -9.19
CA THR A 94 5.19 7.33 -9.72
C THR A 94 4.85 7.17 -11.22
N ARG A 95 5.44 6.19 -11.92
CA ARG A 95 5.20 5.95 -13.36
C ARG A 95 3.88 5.23 -13.67
N CYS A 96 3.29 4.54 -12.70
CA CYS A 96 2.08 3.78 -12.98
C CYS A 96 0.88 4.71 -13.26
N TYR A 97 0.09 4.34 -14.25
CA TYR A 97 -1.08 5.11 -14.69
C TYR A 97 -2.34 4.24 -14.66
N CYS A 98 -3.48 4.86 -14.35
CA CYS A 98 -4.79 4.22 -14.41
C CYS A 98 -5.69 5.03 -15.34
N PRO A 99 -6.28 4.41 -16.39
CA PRO A 99 -7.18 5.12 -17.31
C PRO A 99 -8.47 5.60 -16.65
N MET A 100 -8.82 5.05 -15.49
CA MET A 100 -9.97 5.50 -14.69
C MET A 100 -9.63 6.71 -13.79
N GLY A 101 -8.43 7.29 -13.92
CA GLY A 101 -8.01 8.47 -13.16
C GLY A 101 -7.60 8.20 -11.70
N ILE A 102 -7.37 6.94 -11.33
CA ILE A 102 -6.91 6.59 -9.98
C ILE A 102 -5.44 6.96 -9.81
N ASP A 103 -5.13 7.84 -8.86
CA ASP A 103 -3.77 8.14 -8.42
C ASP A 103 -3.23 7.02 -7.51
N ILE A 104 -2.83 5.91 -8.13
CA ILE A 104 -2.25 4.75 -7.44
C ILE A 104 -0.98 5.13 -6.65
N PRO A 105 -0.04 5.93 -7.18
CA PRO A 105 1.11 6.40 -6.40
C PRO A 105 0.71 7.09 -5.09
N ALA A 106 -0.26 8.02 -5.13
CA ALA A 106 -0.74 8.69 -3.92
C ALA A 106 -1.37 7.71 -2.92
N MET A 107 -2.13 6.73 -3.41
CA MET A 107 -2.71 5.68 -2.56
C MET A 107 -1.64 4.85 -1.83
N ILE A 108 -0.61 4.42 -2.55
CA ILE A 108 0.52 3.66 -1.98
C ILE A 108 1.33 4.54 -1.01
N ALA A 109 1.58 5.80 -1.36
CA ALA A 109 2.27 6.75 -0.49
C ALA A 109 1.53 6.97 0.83
N HIS A 110 0.20 6.99 0.79
CA HIS A 110 -0.62 7.11 2.01
C HIS A 110 -0.56 5.85 2.87
N ALA A 111 -0.55 4.66 2.27
CA ALA A 111 -0.31 3.41 3.00
C ALA A 111 1.07 3.40 3.69
N ARG A 112 2.14 3.88 3.02
CA ARG A 112 3.45 4.08 3.65
C ARG A 112 3.40 5.05 4.84
N LYS A 113 2.65 6.15 4.73
CA LYS A 113 2.45 7.11 5.84
C LYS A 113 1.81 6.44 7.05
N ILE A 114 0.81 5.60 6.83
CA ILE A 114 0.15 4.83 7.90
C ILE A 114 1.14 3.86 8.56
N CYS A 115 1.86 3.05 7.78
CA CYS A 115 2.83 2.10 8.34
C CYS A 115 3.93 2.81 9.15
N ARG A 116 4.46 3.92 8.64
CA ARG A 116 5.41 4.80 9.36
C ARG A 116 4.85 5.32 10.68
N SER A 117 3.57 5.70 10.73
CA SER A 117 2.96 6.18 11.97
C SER A 117 2.81 5.09 13.03
N GLN A 118 2.92 3.81 12.65
CA GLN A 118 2.92 2.67 13.56
C GLN A 118 4.34 2.15 13.84
N GLY A 119 5.39 2.81 13.35
CA GLY A 119 6.76 2.31 13.46
C GLY A 119 7.06 1.07 12.59
N VAL A 120 6.13 0.68 11.71
CA VAL A 120 6.32 -0.44 10.77
C VAL A 120 6.95 0.12 9.49
N VAL A 121 8.28 0.03 9.40
CA VAL A 121 9.07 0.53 8.28
C VAL A 121 9.98 -0.55 7.74
N HIS A 122 10.34 -0.46 6.47
CA HIS A 122 11.38 -1.31 5.89
C HIS A 122 12.74 -0.90 6.46
N ALA A 123 13.49 -1.88 6.99
CA ALA A 123 14.87 -1.69 7.41
C ALA A 123 15.76 -1.78 6.16
N PHE A 124 16.66 -0.81 5.99
CA PHE A 124 17.57 -0.75 4.83
C PHE A 124 18.96 -1.31 5.14
N ASP A 125 19.21 -1.71 6.40
CA ASP A 125 20.55 -2.00 6.93
C ASP A 125 20.95 -3.47 6.87
N ASP A 126 20.19 -4.32 6.18
CA ASP A 126 20.46 -5.76 6.04
C ASP A 126 20.99 -6.11 4.62
N ALA A 127 22.04 -5.41 4.18
CA ALA A 127 22.77 -5.70 2.93
C ALA A 127 24.17 -6.24 3.21
#